data_AF-A0A7D5V658-F1
#
_entry.id   AF-A0A7D5V658-F1
#
_cell.length_a   1.000
_cell.length_b   1.000
_cell.length_c   1.000
_cell.angle_alpha   90.00
_cell.angle_beta   90.00
_cell.angle_gamma   90.00
#
_symmetry.space_group_name_H-M   'P 1'
#
loop_
_entity.id
_entity.type
_entity.pdbx_description
1 polymer ?
#
loop_
_entity_poly.entity_id
_entity_poly.type
_entity_poly.pdbx_seq_one_letter_code
_entity_poly.pdbx_strand_id
1 'polypeptide(L)' 'MDAKSISFPSSAESAPAAASDNTQKPKPCCVCKEEKSKRDECMLFSKASDPAADCKSFVEQYRSCMLGFGYKV' A
#
# COMPACT_ATOMS: atom_id res chain seq x y z
N MET A 1 33.70 -10.19 32.49
CA MET A 1 33.86 -11.51 31.87
C MET A 1 32.54 -12.27 32.01
N ASP A 2 31.96 -12.62 30.85
CA ASP A 2 31.00 -13.70 30.60
C ASP A 2 29.54 -13.57 31.08
N ALA A 3 28.68 -13.22 30.11
CA ALA A 3 27.28 -13.67 30.06
C ALA A 3 26.90 -14.07 28.61
N LYS A 4 27.34 -15.28 28.25
CA LYS A 4 26.57 -16.35 27.60
C LYS A 4 25.48 -15.95 26.58
N SER A 5 25.76 -16.32 25.33
CA SER A 5 24.85 -16.87 24.32
C SER A 5 23.35 -16.63 24.47
N ILE A 6 22.79 -15.91 23.51
CA ILE A 6 21.48 -16.25 22.95
C ILE A 6 21.68 -16.47 21.46
N SER A 7 21.96 -17.73 21.12
CA SER A 7 21.66 -18.27 19.80
C SER A 7 20.16 -18.10 19.57
N PHE A 8 19.79 -17.36 18.53
CA PHE A 8 18.49 -17.55 17.89
C PHE A 8 18.66 -18.62 16.82
N PRO A 9 18.21 -19.87 17.04
CA PRO A 9 17.68 -20.65 15.95
C PRO A 9 16.26 -20.16 15.69
N SER A 10 15.84 -20.01 14.43
CA SER A 10 14.54 -20.50 13.96
C SER A 10 14.21 -19.95 12.57
N SER A 11 14.06 -20.89 11.64
CA SER A 11 13.17 -20.88 10.46
C SER A 11 13.27 -19.71 9.48
N ALA A 12 13.73 -19.83 8.23
CA ALA A 12 13.49 -20.90 7.24
C ALA A 12 12.05 -21.45 7.27
N GLU A 13 11.29 -21.03 6.26
CA GLU A 13 10.05 -21.62 5.73
C GLU A 13 8.73 -21.35 6.50
N SER A 14 7.92 -20.48 5.90
CA SER A 14 6.47 -20.67 5.80
C SER A 14 5.98 -20.02 4.49
N ALA A 15 5.89 -20.84 3.44
CA ALA A 15 4.97 -20.66 2.32
C ALA A 15 3.49 -20.72 2.81
N PRO A 16 2.43 -20.56 1.99
CA PRO A 16 2.32 -20.16 0.59
C PRO A 16 1.30 -19.01 0.35
N ALA A 17 1.15 -18.66 -0.93
CA ALA A 17 0.11 -17.83 -1.52
C ALA A 17 -1.24 -17.76 -0.78
N ALA A 18 -1.62 -16.56 -0.35
CA ALA A 18 -3.01 -16.25 -0.04
C ALA A 18 -3.78 -16.05 -1.35
N ALA A 19 -4.18 -17.15 -1.98
CA ALA A 19 -5.39 -17.16 -2.78
C ALA A 19 -6.56 -16.95 -1.81
N SER A 20 -7.24 -15.81 -1.92
CA SER A 20 -8.57 -15.64 -1.37
C SER A 20 -9.44 -15.11 -2.49
N ASP A 21 -10.03 -16.06 -3.20
CA ASP A 21 -11.29 -15.89 -3.89
C ASP A 21 -12.23 -15.09 -2.98
N ASN A 22 -12.65 -13.91 -3.45
CA ASN A 22 -13.65 -13.08 -2.77
C ASN A 22 -14.72 -12.74 -3.81
N THR A 23 -15.52 -13.76 -4.13
CA THR A 23 -16.74 -13.67 -4.95
C THR A 23 -17.89 -12.87 -4.31
N GLN A 24 -17.62 -11.77 -3.58
CA GLN A 24 -18.70 -10.94 -3.01
C GLN A 24 -18.37 -9.45 -3.05
N LYS A 25 -18.86 -8.78 -4.11
CA LYS A 25 -18.79 -7.33 -4.41
C LYS A 25 -17.35 -6.77 -4.43
N PRO A 26 -16.86 -6.23 -5.56
CA PRO A 26 -15.48 -5.77 -5.65
C PRO A 26 -15.22 -4.71 -4.57
N LYS A 27 -14.32 -5.03 -3.64
CA LYS A 27 -13.94 -4.11 -2.56
C LYS A 27 -13.38 -2.82 -3.21
N PRO A 28 -13.72 -1.62 -2.69
CA PRO A 28 -13.29 -0.34 -3.28
C PRO A 28 -11.75 -0.16 -3.33
N CYS A 29 -11.01 -1.06 -2.67
CA CYS A 29 -9.56 -1.12 -2.65
C CYS A 29 -8.92 -1.54 -3.99
N CYS A 30 -9.66 -2.18 -4.91
CA CYS A 30 -9.10 -2.77 -6.13
C CYS A 30 -9.32 -1.97 -7.41
N VAL A 31 -10.08 -0.88 -7.36
CA VAL A 31 -10.47 -0.13 -8.57
C VAL A 31 -9.35 0.77 -9.07
N CYS A 32 -8.74 1.54 -8.17
CA CYS A 32 -7.69 2.51 -8.49
C CYS A 32 -6.37 2.14 -7.81
N LYS A 33 -5.97 0.87 -7.90
CA LYS A 33 -4.84 0.35 -7.13
C LYS A 33 -3.49 0.91 -7.59
N GLU A 34 -3.30 1.02 -8.91
CA GLU A 34 -2.14 1.67 -9.53
C GLU A 34 -1.98 3.13 -9.09
N GLU A 35 -3.06 3.91 -9.16
CA GLU A 35 -3.07 5.32 -8.78
C GLU A 35 -2.85 5.52 -7.27
N LYS A 36 -3.42 4.62 -6.47
CA LYS A 36 -3.19 4.60 -5.03
C LYS A 36 -1.73 4.31 -4.71
N SER A 37 -1.13 3.30 -5.36
CA SER A 37 0.30 3.00 -5.20
C SER A 37 1.15 4.20 -5.58
N LYS A 38 0.94 4.82 -6.74
CA LYS A 38 1.71 6.00 -7.17
C LYS A 38 1.58 7.19 -6.21
N ARG A 39 0.40 7.42 -5.66
CA ARG A 39 0.18 8.46 -4.64
C ARG A 39 0.91 8.13 -3.34
N ASP A 40 0.80 6.91 -2.85
CA ASP A 40 1.50 6.46 -1.65
C ASP A 40 3.02 6.49 -1.85
N GLU A 41 3.53 6.04 -2.99
CA GLU A 41 4.94 6.14 -3.38
C GLU A 41 5.39 7.59 -3.42
N CYS A 42 4.62 8.48 -4.04
CA CYS A 42 4.92 9.90 -4.04
C CYS A 42 4.98 10.46 -2.61
N MET A 43 3.97 10.19 -1.76
CA MET A 43 4.00 10.67 -0.37
C MET A 43 5.15 10.08 0.46
N LEU A 44 5.54 8.84 0.18
CA LEU A 44 6.61 8.14 0.90
C LEU A 44 8.01 8.58 0.45
N PHE A 45 8.18 8.91 -0.84
CA PHE A 45 9.46 9.27 -1.44
C PHE A 45 9.67 10.78 -1.62
N SER A 46 8.63 11.61 -1.57
CA SER A 46 8.77 13.07 -1.69
C SER A 46 9.64 13.61 -0.56
N LYS A 47 10.70 14.32 -0.95
CA LYS A 47 11.62 15.05 -0.05
C LYS A 47 11.20 16.51 0.13
N ALA A 48 10.06 16.89 -0.43
CA ALA A 48 9.53 18.24 -0.34
C ALA A 48 9.11 18.56 1.09
N SER A 49 9.18 19.84 1.47
CA SER A 49 8.65 20.31 2.76
C SER A 49 7.15 20.09 2.90
N ASP A 50 6.43 19.99 1.78
CA ASP A 50 5.00 19.69 1.76
C ASP A 50 4.67 18.62 0.69
N PRO A 51 4.75 17.32 1.05
CA PRO A 51 4.48 16.23 0.11
C PRO A 51 3.01 16.17 -0.34
N ALA A 52 2.10 16.78 0.41
CA ALA A 52 0.69 16.87 0.03
C ALA A 52 0.47 17.82 -1.15
N ALA A 53 1.22 18.93 -1.22
CA ALA A 53 1.22 19.82 -2.36
C ALA A 53 1.90 19.20 -3.59
N ASP A 54 2.99 18.45 -3.38
CA ASP A 54 3.76 17.81 -4.45
C ASP A 54 2.99 16.65 -5.10
N CYS A 55 2.35 15.82 -4.27
CA CYS A 55 1.60 14.64 -4.73
C CYS A 55 0.14 14.94 -5.10
N LYS A 56 -0.27 16.22 -5.11
CA LYS A 56 -1.65 16.65 -5.34
C LYS A 56 -2.20 16.14 -6.67
N SER A 57 -1.36 16.14 -7.72
CA SER A 57 -1.71 15.62 -9.04
C SER A 57 -2.06 14.12 -9.02
N PHE A 58 -1.35 13.32 -8.21
CA PHE A 58 -1.63 11.89 -8.06
C PHE A 58 -2.88 11.64 -7.20
N VAL A 59 -3.12 12.49 -6.19
CA VAL A 59 -4.34 12.44 -5.37
C VAL A 59 -5.59 12.74 -6.22
N GLU A 60 -5.52 13.76 -7.08
CA GLU A 60 -6.60 14.15 -8.00
C GLU A 60 -6.91 13.04 -9.01
N GLN A 61 -5.90 12.37 -9.56
CA GLN A 61 -6.10 11.18 -10.40
C GLN A 61 -6.83 10.09 -9.63
N TYR A 62 -6.32 9.69 -8.45
CA TYR A 62 -6.95 8.67 -7.61
C TYR A 62 -8.42 8.98 -7.29
N ARG A 63 -8.72 10.25 -6.97
CA ARG A 63 -10.10 10.71 -6.77
C ARG A 63 -10.94 10.60 -8.04
N SER A 64 -10.41 11.03 -9.18
CA SER A 64 -11.10 10.95 -10.47
C SER A 64 -11.41 9.51 -10.85
N CYS A 65 -10.47 8.60 -10.62
CA CYS A 65 -10.70 7.18 -10.81
C CYS A 65 -11.80 6.67 -9.88
N MET A 66 -11.77 6.96 -8.57
CA MET A 66 -12.84 6.49 -7.67
C MET A 66 -14.22 7.09 -7.98
N LEU A 67 -14.26 8.36 -8.41
CA LEU A 67 -15.47 9.05 -8.88
C LEU A 67 -16.06 8.38 -10.12
N GLY A 68 -15.22 7.92 -11.06
CA GLY A 68 -15.67 7.20 -12.26
C GLY A 68 -16.39 5.88 -11.94
N PHE A 69 -16.11 5.29 -10.78
CA PHE A 69 -16.78 4.08 -10.29
C PHE A 69 -17.91 4.39 -9.29
N GLY A 70 -18.24 5.67 -9.08
CA GLY A 70 -19.33 6.09 -8.20
C GLY A 70 -18.97 6.15 -6.72
N TYR A 71 -17.68 6.14 -6.37
CA TYR A 71 -17.20 6.23 -4.98
C TYR A 71 -16.66 7.64 -4.69
N LYS A 72 -17.11 8.24 -3.59
CA LYS A 72 -16.67 9.57 -3.13
C LYS A 72 -15.60 9.42 -2.04
N VAL A 73 -14.45 10.11 -2.18
CA VAL A 73 -13.21 9.91 -1.40
C VAL A 73 -12.65 11.19 -0.82
#